data_AF-A0A2H0R5E9-F1
#
_entry.id   AF-A0A2H0R5E9-F1
#
_cell.length_a   1.000
_cell.length_b   1.000
_cell.length_c   1.000
_cell.angle_alpha   90.00
_cell.angle_beta   90.00
_cell.angle_gamma   90.00
#
_symmetry.space_group_name_H-M   'P 1'
#
loop_
_entity.id
_entity.type
_entity.pdbx_description
1 polymer ?
#
loop_
_entity_poly.entity_id
_entity_poly.type
_entity_poly.pdbx_seq_one_letter_code
_entity_poly.pdbx_strand_id
1 'polypeptide(L)'
;MKVIIVIVLGALIIGGVFLFKGNQDGEPISSDSPTFTVVALQEQVEARSDQASQFSQISGENQLALGSEISTKETGRASILFPNNTVTSLGNNAQLVLVQAETNGDKSQMELKAGSMWSRVKNVSGKGDVYQVQTGNMVASVRGTIFLTEYIDGLSYLLVFEGVVRGQAIDPKTGQLIDLAGVDVEAGYKIKIDSKNLPKDSSEIKKEKITRADLDRLIIRDNFEDIDDFDFVRELLSDETPTPTPRISATPRSTPTPSPQITKTPPPSPTATPTPTPTPTPTPTPVPTPNSPVLFSVSPKQVNVSEANGEVSFSINGNYLSSVTDVRIGGESVRFGKIDSLTIFAYVSNSFEPGVYDVSVVSPYGTETLFEALTLQ
;
A
#
# COMPACT_ATOMS: atom_id res chain seq x y z
N MET A 1 -31.03 -15.52 -19.08
CA MET A 1 -29.58 -15.55 -19.40
C MET A 1 -28.98 -14.23 -18.97
N LYS A 2 -28.20 -14.20 -17.89
CA LYS A 2 -27.48 -13.00 -17.46
C LYS A 2 -26.23 -12.88 -18.35
N VAL A 3 -26.19 -11.86 -19.19
CA VAL A 3 -25.00 -11.53 -19.97
C VAL A 3 -24.04 -10.81 -19.02
N ILE A 4 -22.96 -11.49 -18.66
CA ILE A 4 -21.82 -10.89 -17.97
C ILE A 4 -21.09 -10.07 -19.03
N ILE A 5 -21.27 -8.75 -19.01
CA ILE A 5 -20.52 -7.82 -19.83
C ILE A 5 -19.15 -7.67 -19.18
N VAL A 6 -18.16 -8.38 -19.73
CA VAL A 6 -16.75 -8.09 -19.50
C VAL A 6 -16.47 -6.74 -20.14
N ILE A 7 -16.37 -5.69 -19.32
CA ILE A 7 -15.98 -4.37 -19.80
C ILE A 7 -14.47 -4.41 -20.05
N VAL A 8 -14.09 -4.73 -21.28
CA VAL A 8 -12.76 -4.44 -21.81
C VAL A 8 -12.71 -2.94 -22.09
N LEU A 9 -12.31 -2.15 -21.09
CA LEU A 9 -12.13 -0.71 -21.23
C LEU A 9 -10.73 -0.43 -21.76
N GLY A 10 -10.63 -0.34 -23.08
CA GLY A 10 -9.51 0.29 -23.76
C GLY A 10 -9.43 1.78 -23.39
N ALA A 11 -8.35 2.17 -22.73
CA ALA A 11 -7.87 3.54 -22.69
C ALA A 11 -6.37 3.49 -23.04
N LEU A 12 -6.02 4.20 -24.11
CA LEU A 12 -4.66 4.59 -24.48
C LEU A 12 -4.02 5.35 -23.31
N ILE A 13 -3.44 4.62 -22.36
CA ILE A 13 -2.45 5.18 -21.43
C ILE A 13 -1.12 4.94 -22.14
N ILE A 14 -0.61 5.97 -22.80
CA ILE A 14 0.79 5.97 -23.21
C ILE A 14 1.58 5.94 -21.91
N GLY A 15 2.06 4.75 -21.53
CA GLY A 15 3.08 4.55 -20.51
C GLY A 15 4.37 5.21 -20.99
N GLY A 16 4.45 6.54 -20.91
CA GLY A 16 5.69 7.25 -21.18
C GLY A 16 6.66 6.92 -20.06
N VAL A 17 7.77 6.27 -20.38
CA VAL A 17 8.94 6.31 -19.51
C VAL A 17 9.46 7.75 -19.53
N PHE A 18 9.77 8.29 -18.35
CA PHE A 18 10.36 9.61 -18.27
C PHE A 18 11.78 9.55 -18.81
N LEU A 19 12.00 10.11 -19.99
CA LEU A 19 13.35 10.35 -20.50
C LEU A 19 13.95 11.48 -19.66
N PHE A 20 14.77 11.11 -18.68
CA PHE A 20 15.67 12.03 -17.99
C PHE A 20 16.63 12.65 -19.01
N LYS A 21 16.27 13.81 -19.58
CA LYS A 21 17.26 14.75 -20.08
C LYS A 21 17.75 15.55 -18.88
N GLY A 22 18.92 15.20 -18.36
CA GLY A 22 19.69 16.09 -17.52
C GLY A 22 20.04 17.34 -18.32
N ASN A 23 19.18 18.35 -18.28
CA ASN A 23 19.51 19.66 -18.79
C ASN A 23 20.19 20.41 -17.64
N GLN A 24 21.53 20.43 -17.68
CA GLN A 24 22.37 21.25 -16.81
C GLN A 24 22.38 22.73 -17.26
N ASP A 25 21.21 23.32 -17.48
CA ASP A 25 21.12 24.76 -17.74
C ASP A 25 20.15 25.36 -16.73
N GLY A 26 20.71 26.06 -15.75
CA GLY A 26 20.00 26.68 -14.64
C GLY A 26 19.08 27.80 -15.09
N GLU A 27 17.84 27.45 -15.40
CA GLU A 27 16.72 28.37 -15.23
C GLU A 27 16.49 28.54 -13.71
N PRO A 28 16.49 29.77 -13.18
CA PRO A 28 16.20 29.99 -11.77
C PRO A 28 14.80 29.45 -11.45
N ILE A 29 14.75 28.52 -10.49
CA ILE A 29 13.50 27.97 -9.95
C ILE A 29 12.64 29.16 -9.51
N SER A 30 11.54 29.41 -10.22
CA SER A 30 10.56 30.41 -9.78
C SER A 30 10.05 29.98 -8.40
N SER A 31 9.74 30.93 -7.52
CA SER A 31 9.14 30.67 -6.20
C SER A 31 7.75 30.02 -6.24
N ASP A 32 7.31 29.57 -7.42
CA ASP A 32 6.00 28.99 -7.73
C ASP A 32 6.11 27.52 -8.22
N SER A 33 7.29 26.89 -8.06
CA SER A 33 7.42 25.45 -8.31
C SER A 33 6.52 24.66 -7.37
N PRO A 34 5.76 23.66 -7.87
CA PRO A 34 4.85 22.90 -7.02
C PRO A 34 5.60 22.26 -5.86
N THR A 35 5.11 22.48 -4.63
CA THR A 35 5.57 21.74 -3.46
C THR A 35 4.63 20.60 -3.14
N PHE A 36 5.13 19.62 -2.41
CA PHE A 36 4.35 18.51 -1.90
C PHE A 36 4.68 18.24 -0.44
N THR A 37 3.69 17.74 0.28
CA THR A 37 3.80 17.47 1.70
C THR A 37 4.47 16.13 1.95
N VAL A 38 5.59 16.16 2.67
CA VAL A 38 6.27 14.97 3.20
C VAL A 38 6.23 15.01 4.72
N VAL A 39 5.80 13.91 5.32
CA VAL A 39 5.78 13.73 6.76
C VAL A 39 6.83 12.69 7.13
N ALA A 40 7.85 13.10 7.89
CA ALA A 40 8.81 12.19 8.49
C ALA A 40 8.19 11.56 9.74
N LEU A 41 7.76 10.30 9.61
CA LEU A 41 7.04 9.58 10.65
C LEU A 41 7.97 9.11 11.77
N GLN A 42 9.22 8.79 11.43
CA GLN A 42 10.26 8.33 12.35
C GLN A 42 11.54 9.16 12.17
N GLU A 43 12.51 8.97 13.05
CA GLU A 43 13.86 9.53 12.87
C GLU A 43 14.57 8.92 11.66
N GLN A 44 15.73 9.44 11.29
CA GLN A 44 16.53 8.98 10.13
C GLN A 44 15.80 9.10 8.78
N VAL A 45 15.01 10.16 8.64
CA VAL A 45 14.49 10.63 7.35
C VAL A 45 15.29 11.86 6.95
N GLU A 46 15.74 11.86 5.71
CA GLU A 46 16.49 12.98 5.14
C GLU A 46 15.98 13.30 3.75
N ALA A 47 16.15 14.55 3.34
CA ALA A 47 15.78 15.01 2.01
C ALA A 47 16.88 15.90 1.44
N ARG A 48 16.93 15.97 0.11
CA ARG A 48 17.72 16.96 -0.62
C ARG A 48 16.93 17.49 -1.81
N SER A 49 17.11 18.75 -2.14
CA SER A 49 16.65 19.27 -3.42
C SER A 49 17.49 18.70 -4.57
N ASP A 50 16.98 18.82 -5.78
CA ASP A 50 17.66 18.48 -7.04
C ASP A 50 18.99 19.24 -7.23
N GLN A 51 19.09 20.46 -6.69
CA GLN A 51 20.30 21.29 -6.74
C GLN A 51 21.29 21.01 -5.60
N ALA A 52 20.88 20.29 -4.55
CA ALA A 52 21.70 20.05 -3.37
C ALA A 52 22.53 18.76 -3.51
N SER A 53 23.83 18.85 -3.21
CA SER A 53 24.71 17.67 -3.23
C SER A 53 24.57 16.78 -1.99
N GLN A 54 24.11 17.33 -0.87
CA GLN A 54 24.03 16.66 0.43
C GLN A 54 22.59 16.56 0.92
N PHE A 55 22.30 15.46 1.62
CA PHE A 55 21.05 15.27 2.34
C PHE A 55 21.04 16.07 3.65
N SER A 56 19.86 16.57 4.00
CA SER A 56 19.57 17.20 5.28
C SER A 56 18.48 16.41 6.00
N GLN A 57 18.66 16.20 7.30
CA GLN A 57 17.66 15.52 8.12
C GLN A 57 16.36 16.34 8.15
N ILE A 58 15.22 15.67 8.02
CA ILE A 58 13.89 16.25 8.13
C ILE A 58 13.08 15.55 9.23
N SER A 59 12.14 16.27 9.82
CA SER A 59 11.27 15.79 10.89
C SER A 59 9.88 16.41 10.79
N GLY A 60 8.82 15.71 11.21
CA GLY A 60 7.45 16.23 11.11
C GLY A 60 7.03 16.51 9.66
N GLU A 61 6.14 17.47 9.46
CA GLU A 61 5.65 17.88 8.14
C GLU A 61 6.62 18.87 7.46
N ASN A 62 6.95 18.60 6.20
CA ASN A 62 7.88 19.38 5.39
C ASN A 62 7.27 19.60 4.01
N GLN A 63 7.37 20.82 3.48
CA GLN A 63 7.04 21.13 2.09
C GLN A 63 8.29 21.00 1.23
N LEU A 64 8.32 20.02 0.32
CA LEU A 64 9.45 19.80 -0.58
C LEU A 64 9.09 20.19 -2.01
N ALA A 65 10.03 20.78 -2.75
CA ALA A 65 9.85 21.09 -4.16
C ALA A 65 9.92 19.81 -5.03
N LEU A 66 9.19 19.77 -6.14
CA LEU A 66 9.35 18.71 -7.15
C LEU A 66 10.82 18.49 -7.53
N GLY A 67 11.18 17.22 -7.79
CA GLY A 67 12.55 16.80 -8.03
C GLY A 67 13.38 16.55 -6.76
N SER A 68 12.88 16.92 -5.58
CA SER A 68 13.54 16.57 -4.32
C SER A 68 13.59 15.06 -4.12
N GLU A 69 14.70 14.61 -3.56
CA GLU A 69 14.94 13.21 -3.21
C GLU A 69 14.78 13.00 -1.71
N ILE A 70 13.98 12.02 -1.34
CA ILE A 70 13.74 11.60 0.04
C ILE A 70 14.48 10.29 0.26
N SER A 71 15.21 10.19 1.36
CA SER A 71 15.82 8.95 1.82
C SER A 71 15.37 8.61 3.23
N THR A 72 14.90 7.37 3.40
CA THR A 72 14.72 6.74 4.71
C THR A 72 15.88 5.78 4.95
N LYS A 73 16.38 5.72 6.19
CA LYS A 73 17.46 4.80 6.57
C LYS A 73 16.92 3.53 7.24
N GLU A 74 17.72 2.88 8.07
CA GLU A 74 17.44 1.57 8.65
C GLU A 74 16.15 1.55 9.49
N THR A 75 15.86 2.62 10.21
CA THR A 75 14.62 2.77 11.01
C THR A 75 13.75 3.94 10.54
N GLY A 76 14.03 4.49 9.36
CA GLY A 76 13.33 5.65 8.85
C GLY A 76 12.01 5.27 8.17
N ARG A 77 10.98 6.06 8.42
CA ARG A 77 9.70 6.01 7.70
C ARG A 77 9.22 7.40 7.39
N ALA A 78 8.68 7.57 6.18
CA ALA A 78 8.09 8.81 5.73
C ALA A 78 6.83 8.54 4.92
N SER A 79 5.93 9.52 4.87
CA SER A 79 4.77 9.47 3.98
C SER A 79 4.67 10.75 3.16
N ILE A 80 4.26 10.58 1.91
CA ILE A 80 3.89 11.68 1.02
C ILE A 80 2.37 11.77 1.02
N LEU A 81 1.87 12.97 1.29
CA LEU A 81 0.45 13.28 1.31
C LEU A 81 0.11 14.10 0.07
N PHE A 82 -0.70 13.52 -0.81
CA PHE A 82 -1.16 14.19 -2.02
C PHE A 82 -2.50 14.90 -1.77
N PRO A 83 -2.76 16.06 -2.40
CA PRO A 83 -4.00 16.82 -2.20
C PRO A 83 -5.29 16.06 -2.52
N ASN A 84 -5.25 15.04 -3.39
CA ASN A 84 -6.39 14.17 -3.66
C ASN A 84 -6.60 13.06 -2.62
N ASN A 85 -5.96 13.11 -1.45
CA ASN A 85 -5.96 12.10 -0.39
C ASN A 85 -5.27 10.78 -0.78
N THR A 86 -4.48 10.76 -1.85
CA THR A 86 -3.54 9.66 -2.06
C THR A 86 -2.45 9.74 -1.00
N VAL A 87 -2.09 8.60 -0.42
CA VAL A 87 -1.00 8.50 0.55
C VAL A 87 0.02 7.50 0.04
N THR A 88 1.29 7.88 0.09
CA THR A 88 2.41 7.02 -0.31
C THR A 88 3.40 6.95 0.82
N SER A 89 3.53 5.79 1.44
CA SER A 89 4.45 5.54 2.53
C SER A 89 5.73 4.91 2.02
N LEU A 90 6.86 5.39 2.51
CA LEU A 90 8.18 4.83 2.29
C LEU A 90 8.54 3.92 3.46
N GLY A 91 8.98 2.71 3.13
CA GLY A 91 9.56 1.79 4.11
C GLY A 91 11.00 2.16 4.43
N ASN A 92 11.66 1.32 5.20
CA ASN A 92 13.07 1.47 5.57
C ASN A 92 13.97 1.36 4.34
N ASN A 93 15.13 2.03 4.37
CA ASN A 93 16.14 2.00 3.31
C ASN A 93 15.60 2.40 1.92
N ALA A 94 14.60 3.28 1.87
CA ALA A 94 14.00 3.74 0.62
C ALA A 94 14.67 5.02 0.10
N GLN A 95 14.70 5.17 -1.22
CA GLN A 95 15.06 6.40 -1.91
C GLN A 95 14.02 6.68 -2.99
N LEU A 96 13.35 7.83 -2.88
CA LEU A 96 12.29 8.23 -3.79
C LEU A 96 12.50 9.65 -4.29
N VAL A 97 12.25 9.88 -5.58
CA VAL A 97 12.13 11.21 -6.18
C VAL A 97 10.71 11.40 -6.67
N LEU A 98 10.08 12.53 -6.31
CA LEU A 98 8.82 12.93 -6.92
C LEU A 98 9.12 13.72 -8.20
N VAL A 99 8.92 13.09 -9.35
CA VAL A 99 9.31 13.63 -10.67
C VAL A 99 8.26 14.61 -11.20
N GLN A 100 6.99 14.28 -10.97
CA GLN A 100 5.88 15.13 -11.37
C GLN A 100 4.75 15.02 -10.34
N ALA A 101 4.15 16.16 -9.98
CA ALA A 101 2.88 16.21 -9.29
C ALA A 101 2.08 17.44 -9.74
N GLU A 102 0.81 17.26 -10.09
CA GLU A 102 -0.13 18.37 -10.25
C GLU A 102 -0.65 18.82 -8.88
N THR A 103 -1.07 20.09 -8.77
CA THR A 103 -1.49 20.72 -7.51
C THR A 103 -2.76 20.10 -6.89
N ASN A 104 -3.56 19.39 -7.68
CA ASN A 104 -4.69 18.58 -7.22
C ASN A 104 -4.28 17.15 -6.84
N GLY A 105 -3.07 16.71 -7.20
CA GLY A 105 -2.58 15.34 -7.03
C GLY A 105 -3.04 14.35 -8.11
N ASP A 106 -3.83 14.77 -9.09
CA ASP A 106 -4.46 13.87 -10.08
C ASP A 106 -3.44 13.29 -11.07
N LYS A 107 -2.31 13.97 -11.26
CA LYS A 107 -1.13 13.38 -11.92
C LYS A 107 0.04 13.37 -10.96
N SER A 108 0.55 12.18 -10.68
CA SER A 108 1.67 11.94 -9.76
C SER A 108 2.58 10.87 -10.35
N GLN A 109 3.87 11.18 -10.47
CA GLN A 109 4.89 10.27 -10.98
C GLN A 109 6.10 10.31 -10.09
N MET A 110 6.56 9.12 -9.69
CA MET A 110 7.69 8.97 -8.79
C MET A 110 8.71 8.00 -9.36
N GLU A 111 9.96 8.21 -9.01
CA GLU A 111 11.05 7.26 -9.21
C GLU A 111 11.46 6.67 -7.86
N LEU A 112 11.26 5.36 -7.69
CA LEU A 112 11.77 4.57 -6.57
C LEU A 112 13.14 4.01 -6.95
N LYS A 113 14.19 4.66 -6.44
CA LYS A 113 15.60 4.29 -6.71
C LYS A 113 16.09 3.13 -5.85
N ALA A 114 15.48 2.93 -4.68
CA ALA A 114 15.77 1.82 -3.78
C ALA A 114 14.67 1.65 -2.73
N GLY A 115 14.58 0.46 -2.14
CA GLY A 115 13.73 0.15 -0.99
C GLY A 115 12.29 -0.12 -1.41
N SER A 116 11.35 0.16 -0.51
CA SER A 116 9.93 -0.17 -0.69
C SER A 116 9.04 1.04 -0.50
N MET A 117 7.94 1.04 -1.26
CA MET A 117 6.87 2.02 -1.14
C MET A 117 5.51 1.32 -1.15
N TRP A 118 4.63 1.80 -0.28
CA TRP A 118 3.25 1.38 -0.16
C TRP A 118 2.35 2.55 -0.56
N SER A 119 1.46 2.34 -1.52
CA SER A 119 0.62 3.41 -2.04
C SER A 119 -0.85 3.05 -1.88
N ARG A 120 -1.59 3.95 -1.23
CA ARG A 120 -3.05 3.95 -1.20
C ARG A 120 -3.54 5.07 -2.11
N VAL A 121 -3.83 4.73 -3.36
CA VAL A 121 -4.22 5.70 -4.38
C VAL A 121 -5.75 5.81 -4.41
N LYS A 122 -6.26 7.00 -4.11
CA LYS A 122 -7.70 7.26 -4.19
C LYS A 122 -8.16 7.03 -5.63
N ASN A 123 -9.35 6.41 -5.80
CA ASN A 123 -9.87 6.04 -7.11
C ASN A 123 -9.80 7.20 -8.12
N VAL A 124 -8.99 6.95 -9.13
CA VAL A 124 -8.56 7.84 -10.20
C VAL A 124 -9.72 7.88 -11.22
N SER A 125 -10.62 8.85 -11.02
CA SER A 125 -11.95 8.88 -11.65
C SER A 125 -12.03 9.80 -12.89
N GLY A 126 -11.05 10.68 -13.09
CA GLY A 126 -10.96 11.59 -14.22
C GLY A 126 -10.40 10.95 -15.49
N LYS A 127 -10.83 11.45 -16.66
CA LYS A 127 -10.17 11.17 -17.94
C LYS A 127 -8.86 11.96 -17.97
N GLY A 128 -7.74 11.32 -17.59
CA GLY A 128 -6.40 11.91 -17.70
C GLY A 128 -5.60 11.93 -16.40
N ASP A 129 -6.19 11.51 -15.29
CA ASP A 129 -5.48 11.30 -14.04
C ASP A 129 -4.46 10.15 -14.21
N VAL A 130 -3.27 10.29 -13.61
CA VAL A 130 -2.14 9.36 -13.74
C VAL A 130 -1.49 9.18 -12.37
N TYR A 131 -1.33 7.94 -11.92
CA TYR A 131 -0.42 7.63 -10.83
C TYR A 131 0.58 6.58 -11.32
N GLN A 132 1.87 6.92 -11.29
CA GLN A 132 2.93 6.06 -11.81
C GLN A 132 4.13 5.97 -10.88
N VAL A 133 4.66 4.77 -10.76
CA VAL A 133 5.91 4.49 -10.05
C VAL A 133 6.88 3.85 -11.02
N GLN A 134 8.03 4.47 -11.20
CA GLN A 134 9.15 3.91 -11.94
C GLN A 134 10.19 3.38 -10.97
N THR A 135 10.71 2.19 -11.24
CA THR A 135 11.91 1.62 -10.63
C THR A 135 13.01 1.53 -11.71
N GLY A 136 14.17 0.97 -11.38
CA GLY A 136 15.25 0.80 -12.36
C GLY A 136 14.87 0.00 -13.62
N ASN A 137 13.86 -0.87 -13.57
CA ASN A 137 13.50 -1.78 -14.68
C ASN A 137 12.00 -1.99 -14.89
N MET A 138 11.15 -1.26 -14.17
CA MET A 138 9.69 -1.46 -14.19
C MET A 138 8.96 -0.14 -13.98
N VAL A 139 7.87 0.08 -14.72
CA VAL A 139 6.86 1.09 -14.41
C VAL A 139 5.56 0.41 -14.00
N ALA A 140 5.02 0.84 -12.86
CA ALA A 140 3.68 0.53 -12.40
C ALA A 140 2.75 1.71 -12.73
N SER A 141 1.78 1.50 -13.61
CA SER A 141 0.73 2.46 -13.97
C SER A 141 -0.56 2.11 -13.25
N VAL A 142 -1.09 3.06 -12.48
CA VAL A 142 -2.13 2.82 -11.48
C VAL A 142 -3.33 3.70 -11.77
N ARG A 143 -4.52 3.10 -11.74
CA ARG A 143 -5.79 3.81 -11.85
C ARG A 143 -6.62 3.54 -10.60
N GLY A 144 -6.18 4.14 -9.51
CA GLY A 144 -6.62 3.82 -8.17
C GLY A 144 -6.03 2.49 -7.70
N THR A 145 -6.10 2.33 -6.38
CA THR A 145 -5.94 1.12 -5.58
C THR A 145 -4.72 1.06 -4.67
N ILE A 146 -4.70 0.00 -3.84
CA ILE A 146 -3.67 -0.30 -2.85
C ILE A 146 -2.68 -1.29 -3.44
N PHE A 147 -1.40 -0.90 -3.45
CA PHE A 147 -0.33 -1.74 -3.96
C PHE A 147 1.01 -1.39 -3.31
N LEU A 148 1.95 -2.31 -3.46
CA LEU A 148 3.34 -2.14 -3.04
C LEU A 148 4.26 -2.22 -4.26
N THR A 149 5.21 -1.31 -4.32
CA THR A 149 6.37 -1.40 -5.22
C THR A 149 7.64 -1.48 -4.39
N GLU A 150 8.56 -2.33 -4.81
CA GLU A 150 9.87 -2.46 -4.17
C GLU A 150 10.95 -2.61 -5.23
N TYR A 151 12.11 -1.99 -4.99
CA TYR A 151 13.28 -2.11 -5.83
C TYR A 151 14.52 -2.34 -4.97
N ILE A 152 15.08 -3.55 -5.06
CA ILE A 152 16.22 -3.98 -4.26
C ILE A 152 17.15 -4.85 -5.11
N ASP A 153 18.45 -4.53 -5.10
CA ASP A 153 19.49 -5.30 -5.80
C ASP A 153 19.19 -5.58 -7.29
N GLY A 154 18.52 -4.64 -7.97
CA GLY A 154 18.13 -4.77 -9.37
C GLY A 154 16.86 -5.58 -9.62
N LEU A 155 16.18 -6.04 -8.56
CA LEU A 155 14.88 -6.70 -8.62
C LEU A 155 13.78 -5.71 -8.30
N SER A 156 12.79 -5.62 -9.19
CA SER A 156 11.55 -4.90 -8.92
C SER A 156 10.42 -5.86 -8.64
N TYR A 157 9.65 -5.54 -7.61
CA TYR A 157 8.42 -6.24 -7.24
C TYR A 157 7.25 -5.28 -7.30
N LEU A 158 6.13 -5.77 -7.83
CA LEU A 158 4.82 -5.10 -7.76
C LEU A 158 3.84 -6.11 -7.16
N LEU A 159 3.29 -5.80 -5.98
CA LEU A 159 2.28 -6.59 -5.28
C LEU A 159 0.99 -5.77 -5.22
N VAL A 160 -0.12 -6.35 -5.65
CA VAL A 160 -1.41 -5.64 -5.74
C VAL A 160 -2.37 -6.22 -4.71
N PHE A 161 -2.94 -5.34 -3.89
CA PHE A 161 -3.79 -5.73 -2.77
C PHE A 161 -5.27 -5.39 -3.00
N GLU A 162 -5.54 -4.38 -3.80
CA GLU A 162 -6.90 -4.07 -4.26
C GLU A 162 -6.82 -3.78 -5.77
N GLY A 163 -7.95 -3.86 -6.49
CA GLY A 163 -8.03 -3.38 -7.87
C GLY A 163 -7.06 -4.06 -8.84
N VAL A 164 -6.50 -3.28 -9.76
CA VAL A 164 -5.58 -3.73 -10.81
C VAL A 164 -4.51 -2.66 -11.05
N VAL A 165 -3.25 -3.08 -11.14
CA VAL A 165 -2.12 -2.22 -11.53
C VAL A 165 -1.46 -2.80 -12.77
N ARG A 166 -1.12 -1.95 -13.74
CA ARG A 166 -0.38 -2.38 -14.94
C ARG A 166 1.12 -2.26 -14.69
N GLY A 167 1.83 -3.39 -14.72
CA GLY A 167 3.29 -3.45 -14.66
C GLY A 167 3.90 -3.57 -16.05
N GLN A 168 4.89 -2.74 -16.36
CA GLN A 168 5.58 -2.74 -17.65
C GLN A 168 7.10 -2.77 -17.45
N ALA A 169 7.80 -3.65 -18.18
CA ALA A 169 9.26 -3.74 -18.10
C ALA A 169 9.92 -2.59 -18.88
N ILE A 170 11.03 -2.09 -18.34
CA ILE A 170 11.88 -1.05 -18.92
C ILE A 170 13.30 -1.58 -19.02
N ASP A 171 13.98 -1.26 -20.12
CA ASP A 171 15.43 -1.45 -20.22
C ASP A 171 16.16 -0.40 -19.36
N PRO A 172 16.87 -0.79 -18.29
CA PRO A 172 17.54 0.13 -17.37
C PRO A 172 18.60 1.03 -18.04
N LYS A 173 19.11 0.63 -19.21
CA LYS A 173 20.16 1.38 -19.93
C LYS A 173 19.57 2.50 -20.78
N THR A 174 18.43 2.24 -21.40
CA THR A 174 17.81 3.17 -22.35
C THR A 174 16.64 3.93 -21.75
N GLY A 175 16.08 3.44 -20.65
CA GLY A 175 14.83 3.94 -20.09
C GLY A 175 13.67 3.76 -21.07
N GLN A 176 13.70 2.77 -21.97
CA GLN A 176 12.59 2.50 -22.88
C GLN A 176 11.77 1.30 -22.42
N LEU A 177 10.46 1.37 -22.63
CA LEU A 177 9.59 0.22 -22.44
C LEU A 177 10.01 -0.91 -23.37
N ILE A 178 10.08 -2.11 -22.82
CA ILE A 178 10.30 -3.34 -23.60
C ILE A 178 9.02 -3.67 -24.39
N ASP A 179 7.86 -3.56 -23.75
CA ASP A 179 6.56 -3.80 -24.36
C ASP A 179 5.50 -2.84 -23.79
N LEU A 180 4.79 -2.15 -24.69
CA LEU A 180 3.71 -1.23 -24.36
C LEU A 180 2.48 -1.93 -23.76
N ALA A 181 2.28 -3.22 -24.03
CA ALA A 181 1.14 -3.95 -23.48
C ALA A 181 1.22 -4.10 -21.96
N GLY A 182 2.40 -4.46 -21.45
CA GLY A 182 2.59 -4.77 -20.03
C GLY A 182 1.77 -5.96 -19.55
N VAL A 183 1.68 -6.09 -18.22
CA VAL A 183 0.84 -7.09 -17.54
C VAL A 183 -0.09 -6.38 -16.57
N ASP A 184 -1.38 -6.67 -16.68
CA ASP A 184 -2.37 -6.28 -15.67
C ASP A 184 -2.28 -7.25 -14.49
N VAL A 185 -1.95 -6.70 -13.32
CA VAL A 185 -1.78 -7.41 -12.04
C VAL A 185 -2.95 -7.06 -11.15
N GLU A 186 -3.85 -8.01 -10.95
CA GLU A 186 -5.01 -7.90 -10.08
C GLU A 186 -4.68 -8.19 -8.61
N ALA A 187 -5.58 -7.75 -7.71
CA ALA A 187 -5.52 -8.04 -6.29
C ALA A 187 -5.21 -9.51 -5.97
N GLY A 188 -4.28 -9.74 -5.04
CA GLY A 188 -3.83 -11.07 -4.65
C GLY A 188 -2.68 -11.63 -5.47
N TYR A 189 -2.20 -10.88 -6.46
CA TYR A 189 -1.06 -11.27 -7.30
C TYR A 189 0.11 -10.30 -7.22
N LYS A 190 1.26 -10.81 -7.65
CA LYS A 190 2.51 -10.09 -7.78
C LYS A 190 3.21 -10.40 -9.09
N ILE A 191 4.06 -9.47 -9.52
CA ILE A 191 5.05 -9.70 -10.57
C ILE A 191 6.44 -9.35 -10.05
N LYS A 192 7.46 -9.88 -10.72
CA LYS A 192 8.86 -9.59 -10.46
C LYS A 192 9.61 -9.36 -11.78
N ILE A 193 10.44 -8.32 -11.83
CA ILE A 193 11.30 -8.02 -12.96
C ILE A 193 12.75 -7.95 -12.48
N ASP A 194 13.64 -8.73 -13.11
CA ASP A 194 15.07 -8.77 -12.78
C ASP A 194 15.86 -7.99 -13.83
N SER A 195 16.60 -6.98 -13.39
CA SER A 195 17.45 -6.15 -14.26
C SER A 195 18.54 -6.96 -14.97
N LYS A 196 18.95 -8.11 -14.41
CA LYS A 196 19.95 -9.01 -15.01
C LYS A 196 19.33 -9.95 -16.04
N ASN A 197 18.03 -10.22 -15.94
CA ASN A 197 17.29 -11.15 -16.79
C ASN A 197 15.99 -10.49 -17.24
N LEU A 198 16.11 -9.44 -18.04
CA LEU A 198 14.97 -8.69 -18.55
C LEU A 198 14.10 -9.58 -19.45
N PRO A 199 12.76 -9.47 -19.36
CA PRO A 199 11.86 -10.15 -20.27
C PRO A 199 12.02 -9.60 -21.69
N LYS A 200 11.74 -10.40 -22.71
CA LYS A 200 11.74 -9.92 -24.10
C LYS A 200 10.48 -9.17 -24.49
N ASP A 201 9.37 -9.52 -23.86
CA ASP A 201 8.05 -8.91 -24.04
C ASP A 201 7.19 -9.18 -22.80
N SER A 202 5.95 -8.67 -22.77
CA SER A 202 5.07 -8.82 -21.61
C SER A 202 4.65 -10.26 -21.29
N SER A 203 4.73 -11.20 -22.25
CA SER A 203 4.33 -12.60 -22.05
C SER A 203 5.31 -13.39 -21.19
N GLU A 204 6.58 -12.96 -21.11
CA GLU A 204 7.59 -13.57 -20.25
C GLU A 204 7.48 -13.11 -18.78
N ILE A 205 6.70 -12.06 -18.49
CA ILE A 205 6.49 -11.55 -17.12
C ILE A 205 5.48 -12.47 -16.40
N LYS A 206 5.99 -13.24 -15.43
CA LYS A 206 5.16 -14.17 -14.66
C LYS A 206 4.40 -13.43 -13.57
N LYS A 207 3.09 -13.66 -13.55
CA LYS A 207 2.19 -13.29 -12.46
C LYS A 207 2.05 -14.45 -11.48
N GLU A 208 2.36 -14.21 -10.21
CA GLU A 208 2.34 -15.20 -9.13
C GLU A 208 1.37 -14.76 -8.03
N LYS A 209 0.80 -15.69 -7.26
CA LYS A 209 0.00 -15.30 -6.10
C LYS A 209 0.89 -14.69 -5.01
N ILE A 210 0.37 -13.70 -4.30
CA ILE A 210 0.95 -13.22 -3.04
C ILE A 210 0.95 -14.40 -2.04
N THR A 211 2.02 -14.54 -1.29
CA THR A 211 2.24 -15.62 -0.33
C THR A 211 2.33 -15.08 1.10
N ARG A 212 2.21 -15.95 2.11
CA ARG A 212 2.41 -15.56 3.53
C ARG A 212 3.75 -14.85 3.75
N ALA A 213 4.82 -15.34 3.13
CA ALA A 213 6.15 -14.74 3.25
C ALA A 213 6.23 -13.32 2.65
N ASP A 214 5.41 -13.01 1.65
CA ASP A 214 5.34 -11.64 1.14
C ASP A 214 4.68 -10.71 2.17
N LEU A 215 3.68 -11.18 2.91
CA LEU A 215 2.97 -10.40 3.94
C LEU A 215 3.84 -10.08 5.16
N ASP A 216 4.93 -10.82 5.37
CA ASP A 216 5.89 -10.57 6.45
C ASP A 216 6.77 -9.33 6.23
N ARG A 217 6.73 -8.71 5.04
CA ARG A 217 7.48 -7.48 4.74
C ARG A 217 7.06 -6.37 5.72
N LEU A 218 8.05 -5.72 6.32
CA LEU A 218 7.84 -4.67 7.34
C LEU A 218 6.87 -3.58 6.85
N ILE A 219 7.09 -3.03 5.65
CA ILE A 219 6.23 -1.99 5.11
C ILE A 219 4.75 -2.42 4.93
N ILE A 220 4.46 -3.70 4.68
CA ILE A 220 3.08 -4.19 4.61
C ILE A 220 2.49 -4.19 6.01
N ARG A 221 3.21 -4.77 6.97
CA ARG A 221 2.81 -4.79 8.38
C ARG A 221 2.63 -3.38 8.94
N ASP A 222 3.42 -2.43 8.45
CA ASP A 222 3.41 -1.06 8.91
C ASP A 222 2.24 -0.21 8.38
N ASN A 223 1.67 -0.59 7.23
CA ASN A 223 0.63 0.20 6.56
C ASN A 223 -0.74 -0.48 6.55
N PHE A 224 -0.82 -1.72 7.03
CA PHE A 224 -2.02 -2.53 6.97
C PHE A 224 -2.56 -2.84 8.36
N GLU A 225 -3.72 -2.25 8.66
CA GLU A 225 -4.35 -2.28 9.98
C GLU A 225 -4.84 -3.66 10.40
N ASP A 226 -5.46 -4.36 9.47
CA ASP A 226 -5.92 -5.71 9.64
C ASP A 226 -5.57 -6.40 8.34
N ILE A 227 -4.45 -7.12 8.29
CA ILE A 227 -4.04 -7.95 7.13
C ILE A 227 -5.23 -8.80 6.63
N ASP A 228 -6.17 -9.08 7.53
CA ASP A 228 -7.45 -9.73 7.33
C ASP A 228 -8.56 -8.94 6.58
N ASP A 229 -8.41 -7.66 6.24
CA ASP A 229 -9.47 -6.93 5.53
C ASP A 229 -9.61 -7.34 4.06
N PHE A 230 -8.56 -7.94 3.49
CA PHE A 230 -8.61 -8.46 2.13
C PHE A 230 -8.98 -9.94 2.10
N ASP A 231 -10.03 -10.28 1.36
CA ASP A 231 -10.53 -11.66 1.24
C ASP A 231 -9.42 -12.67 0.89
N PHE A 232 -8.54 -12.35 -0.06
CA PHE A 232 -7.44 -13.25 -0.44
C PHE A 232 -6.40 -13.41 0.67
N VAL A 233 -6.22 -12.39 1.49
CA VAL A 233 -5.28 -12.45 2.60
C VAL A 233 -5.86 -13.27 3.74
N ARG A 234 -7.15 -13.13 4.02
CA ARG A 234 -7.87 -14.01 4.96
C ARG A 234 -7.75 -15.46 4.57
N GLU A 235 -7.91 -15.78 3.28
CA GLU A 235 -7.72 -17.14 2.75
C GLU A 235 -6.27 -17.61 2.99
N LEU A 236 -5.28 -16.75 2.73
CA LEU A 236 -3.88 -17.07 3.00
C LEU A 236 -3.64 -17.33 4.48
N LEU A 237 -4.23 -16.56 5.39
CA LEU A 237 -4.00 -16.65 6.84
C LEU A 237 -4.87 -17.69 7.54
N SER A 238 -6.01 -18.08 6.96
CA SER A 238 -6.85 -19.15 7.48
C SER A 238 -6.10 -20.49 7.45
N ASP A 239 -5.81 -21.03 8.63
CA ASP A 239 -5.16 -22.33 8.81
C ASP A 239 -6.19 -23.45 8.62
N GLU A 240 -6.86 -23.47 7.46
CA GLU A 240 -7.80 -24.52 7.09
C GLU A 240 -7.03 -25.84 6.95
N THR A 241 -6.98 -26.56 8.07
CA THR A 241 -6.69 -27.99 8.11
C THR A 241 -7.57 -28.64 7.05
N PRO A 242 -7.05 -29.29 5.99
CA PRO A 242 -7.89 -29.79 4.92
C PRO A 242 -8.91 -30.76 5.50
N THR A 243 -10.20 -30.36 5.47
CA THR A 243 -11.30 -31.25 5.84
C THR A 243 -11.17 -32.50 4.97
N PRO A 244 -10.96 -33.70 5.54
CA PRO A 244 -10.72 -34.89 4.73
C PRO A 244 -11.92 -35.11 3.82
N THR A 245 -11.70 -34.98 2.52
CA THR A 245 -12.73 -35.27 1.52
C THR A 245 -13.13 -36.74 1.70
N PRO A 246 -14.42 -37.06 1.91
CA PRO A 246 -14.83 -38.45 2.08
C PRO A 246 -14.49 -39.23 0.81
N ARG A 247 -13.51 -40.13 0.93
CA ARG A 247 -13.06 -41.02 -0.14
C ARG A 247 -14.21 -41.98 -0.45
N ILE A 248 -14.87 -41.82 -1.60
CA ILE A 248 -15.88 -42.78 -2.05
C ILE A 248 -15.18 -44.13 -2.25
N SER A 249 -15.52 -45.09 -1.40
CA SER A 249 -15.01 -46.46 -1.42
C SER A 249 -15.45 -47.15 -2.71
N ALA A 250 -14.49 -47.70 -3.46
CA ALA A 250 -14.74 -48.38 -4.72
C ALA A 250 -15.66 -49.60 -4.52
N THR A 251 -16.74 -49.67 -5.29
CA THR A 251 -17.69 -50.78 -5.34
C THR A 251 -17.03 -52.06 -5.88
N PRO A 252 -17.29 -53.24 -5.30
CA PRO A 252 -16.68 -54.49 -5.75
C PRO A 252 -17.24 -54.95 -7.10
N ARG A 253 -16.32 -55.45 -7.93
CA ARG A 253 -16.53 -56.06 -9.25
C ARG A 253 -17.32 -57.36 -9.12
N SER A 254 -18.49 -57.44 -9.74
CA SER A 254 -19.27 -58.68 -9.87
C SER A 254 -18.87 -59.49 -11.12
N THR A 255 -18.85 -60.81 -10.93
CA THR A 255 -18.57 -61.90 -11.85
C THR A 255 -19.71 -62.12 -12.87
N PRO A 256 -19.44 -62.56 -14.11
CA PRO A 256 -20.50 -62.86 -15.08
C PRO A 256 -21.11 -64.25 -14.85
N THR A 257 -22.45 -64.33 -14.84
CA THR A 257 -23.23 -65.58 -14.77
C THR A 257 -24.30 -65.55 -15.89
N PRO A 258 -24.63 -66.69 -16.51
CA PRO A 258 -25.19 -66.71 -17.86
C PRO A 258 -26.69 -66.36 -17.96
N SER A 259 -27.05 -65.87 -19.14
CA SER A 259 -28.40 -65.52 -19.62
C SER A 259 -29.39 -66.68 -19.44
N PRO A 260 -30.65 -66.39 -19.03
CA PRO A 260 -31.71 -66.40 -20.04
C PRO A 260 -32.91 -65.44 -19.83
N GLN A 261 -33.60 -65.26 -20.95
CA GLN A 261 -35.03 -64.99 -21.17
C GLN A 261 -35.55 -63.55 -20.98
N ILE A 262 -35.90 -62.95 -22.13
CA ILE A 262 -36.58 -61.66 -22.25
C ILE A 262 -38.03 -61.80 -21.78
N THR A 263 -38.35 -61.19 -20.66
CA THR A 263 -39.72 -60.87 -20.24
C THR A 263 -39.85 -59.35 -20.22
N LYS A 264 -40.84 -58.81 -20.93
CA LYS A 264 -41.10 -57.36 -20.98
C LYS A 264 -41.52 -56.86 -19.61
N THR A 265 -40.58 -56.27 -18.87
CA THR A 265 -40.86 -55.58 -17.61
C THR A 265 -41.46 -54.19 -17.91
N PRO A 266 -42.57 -53.79 -17.25
CA PRO A 266 -43.13 -52.44 -17.42
C PRO A 266 -42.13 -51.36 -16.98
N PRO A 267 -42.24 -50.14 -17.53
CA PRO A 267 -41.28 -49.06 -17.27
C PRO A 267 -41.20 -48.73 -15.78
N PRO A 268 -40.00 -48.46 -15.23
CA PRO A 268 -39.84 -48.09 -13.84
C PRO A 268 -40.60 -46.77 -13.56
N SER A 269 -41.39 -46.80 -12.50
CA SER A 269 -42.06 -45.61 -11.94
C SER A 269 -40.99 -44.59 -11.51
N PRO A 270 -41.20 -43.27 -11.76
CA PRO A 270 -40.23 -42.25 -11.39
C PRO A 270 -39.94 -42.31 -9.89
N THR A 271 -38.67 -42.55 -9.57
CA THR A 271 -38.17 -42.56 -8.20
C THR A 271 -38.19 -41.12 -7.69
N ALA A 272 -38.84 -40.88 -6.55
CA ALA A 272 -38.90 -39.55 -5.95
C ALA A 272 -37.49 -39.03 -5.67
N THR A 273 -37.15 -37.89 -6.26
CA THR A 273 -35.88 -37.20 -6.05
C THR A 273 -35.71 -36.90 -4.55
N PRO A 274 -34.59 -37.27 -3.91
CA PRO A 274 -34.36 -36.94 -2.51
C PRO A 274 -34.37 -35.42 -2.34
N THR A 275 -35.20 -34.94 -1.42
CA THR A 275 -35.27 -33.54 -1.03
C THR A 275 -33.90 -33.11 -0.51
N PRO A 276 -33.31 -32.01 -1.01
CA PRO A 276 -32.02 -31.53 -0.51
C PRO A 276 -32.12 -31.25 0.99
N THR A 277 -31.24 -31.87 1.77
CA THR A 277 -31.09 -31.59 3.19
C THR A 277 -30.60 -30.14 3.35
N PRO A 278 -31.19 -29.33 4.24
CA PRO A 278 -30.76 -27.95 4.41
C PRO A 278 -29.29 -27.93 4.86
N THR A 279 -28.45 -27.23 4.10
CA THR A 279 -27.06 -26.96 4.46
C THR A 279 -27.03 -26.20 5.79
N PRO A 280 -26.21 -26.60 6.78
CA PRO A 280 -26.11 -25.86 8.04
C PRO A 280 -25.68 -24.42 7.75
N THR A 281 -26.44 -23.47 8.28
CA THR A 281 -26.10 -22.05 8.22
C THR A 281 -24.75 -21.85 8.91
N PRO A 282 -23.75 -21.19 8.28
CA PRO A 282 -22.49 -20.91 8.93
C PRO A 282 -22.77 -20.14 10.23
N THR A 283 -22.21 -20.62 11.33
CA THR A 283 -22.26 -19.90 12.60
C THR A 283 -21.48 -18.60 12.43
N PRO A 284 -22.00 -17.44 12.87
CA PRO A 284 -21.27 -16.19 12.75
C PRO A 284 -19.94 -16.32 13.47
N THR A 285 -18.85 -16.13 12.74
CA THR A 285 -17.50 -16.05 13.30
C THR A 285 -17.48 -14.92 14.33
N PRO A 286 -16.89 -15.12 15.53
CA PRO A 286 -16.77 -14.03 16.49
C PRO A 286 -16.05 -12.85 15.84
N VAL A 287 -16.63 -11.66 15.97
CA VAL A 287 -15.98 -10.42 15.52
C VAL A 287 -14.76 -10.21 16.44
N PRO A 288 -13.55 -9.97 15.89
CA PRO A 288 -12.37 -9.69 16.71
C PRO A 288 -12.67 -8.51 17.64
N THR A 289 -12.24 -8.63 18.90
CA THR A 289 -12.41 -7.55 19.87
C THR A 289 -11.45 -6.43 19.49
N PRO A 290 -11.91 -5.17 19.31
CA PRO A 290 -11.01 -4.09 18.91
C PRO A 290 -9.91 -3.85 19.95
N ASN A 291 -8.69 -3.60 19.48
CA ASN A 291 -7.52 -3.40 20.34
C ASN A 291 -7.43 -1.96 20.84
N SER A 292 -6.95 -1.78 22.08
CA SER A 292 -6.62 -0.46 22.62
C SER A 292 -5.33 0.09 21.97
N PRO A 293 -5.22 1.42 21.78
CA PRO A 293 -4.02 2.02 21.22
C PRO A 293 -2.81 1.76 22.11
N VAL A 294 -1.65 1.56 21.49
CA VAL A 294 -0.35 1.43 22.18
C VAL A 294 0.57 2.48 21.59
N LEU A 295 1.30 3.22 22.43
CA LEU A 295 2.23 4.25 21.98
C LEU A 295 3.68 3.81 22.14
N PHE A 296 4.52 4.19 21.19
CA PHE A 296 5.95 3.84 21.15
C PHE A 296 6.85 5.07 21.23
N SER A 297 6.57 6.10 20.43
CA SER A 297 7.44 7.27 20.34
C SER A 297 6.73 8.51 19.80
N VAL A 298 7.40 9.65 20.00
CA VAL A 298 7.09 10.94 19.38
C VAL A 298 8.31 11.38 18.55
N SER A 299 8.07 11.85 17.32
CA SER A 299 9.12 12.27 16.39
C SER A 299 8.77 13.58 15.68
N PRO A 300 9.59 14.65 15.75
CA PRO A 300 10.78 14.73 16.59
C PRO A 300 10.39 14.87 18.07
N LYS A 301 11.28 14.45 18.98
CA LYS A 301 11.08 14.66 20.43
C LYS A 301 11.14 16.14 20.83
N GLN A 302 11.86 16.96 20.07
CA GLN A 302 11.99 18.41 20.32
C GLN A 302 11.37 19.18 19.16
N VAL A 303 10.48 20.12 19.47
CA VAL A 303 9.77 20.97 18.51
C VAL A 303 9.94 22.42 18.91
N ASN A 304 10.41 23.25 17.99
CA ASN A 304 10.53 24.69 18.20
C ASN A 304 9.25 25.38 17.75
N VAL A 305 8.59 26.09 18.64
CA VAL A 305 7.28 26.72 18.40
C VAL A 305 7.46 28.24 18.30
N SER A 306 8.32 28.69 17.38
CA SER A 306 8.60 30.13 17.21
C SER A 306 7.46 30.88 16.49
N GLU A 307 7.33 32.18 16.80
CA GLU A 307 6.20 33.13 16.63
C GLU A 307 5.56 33.34 15.23
N ALA A 308 5.77 32.47 14.24
CA ALA A 308 5.24 32.68 12.89
C ALA A 308 3.85 32.06 12.66
N ASN A 309 2.81 32.53 13.36
CA ASN A 309 1.37 32.34 13.05
C ASN A 309 0.93 30.92 12.59
N GLY A 310 1.65 29.88 12.98
CA GLY A 310 1.57 28.57 12.37
C GLY A 310 1.67 27.48 13.42
N GLU A 311 0.86 26.45 13.23
CA GLU A 311 1.00 25.21 13.95
C GLU A 311 2.22 24.43 13.41
N VAL A 312 3.02 23.86 14.31
CA VAL A 312 4.13 22.97 14.00
C VAL A 312 3.69 21.54 14.28
N SER A 313 4.02 20.62 13.37
CA SER A 313 3.61 19.22 13.51
C SER A 313 4.71 18.31 14.03
N PHE A 314 4.28 17.22 14.65
CA PHE A 314 5.10 16.07 15.03
C PHE A 314 4.29 14.80 14.83
N SER A 315 4.98 13.67 14.75
CA SER A 315 4.39 12.35 14.62
C SER A 315 4.34 11.63 15.96
N ILE A 316 3.25 10.90 16.18
CA ILE A 316 3.03 9.99 17.29
C ILE A 316 2.97 8.59 16.69
N ASN A 317 3.91 7.72 17.10
CA ASN A 317 4.02 6.37 16.59
C ASN A 317 3.54 5.35 17.61
N GLY A 318 2.83 4.32 17.15
CA GLY A 318 2.17 3.34 18.00
C GLY A 318 1.58 2.19 17.20
N ASN A 319 0.60 1.49 17.80
CA ASN A 319 -0.28 0.52 17.15
C ASN A 319 -1.74 0.90 17.39
N TYR A 320 -2.63 0.49 16.49
CA TYR A 320 -4.09 0.65 16.58
C TYR A 320 -4.57 2.11 16.65
N LEU A 321 -3.84 3.02 15.98
CA LEU A 321 -4.08 4.45 16.04
C LEU A 321 -5.25 4.94 15.16
N SER A 322 -5.81 4.14 14.24
CA SER A 322 -7.03 4.57 13.50
C SER A 322 -8.22 4.83 14.40
N SER A 323 -8.32 4.12 15.52
CA SER A 323 -9.42 4.26 16.47
C SER A 323 -9.35 5.55 17.29
N VAL A 324 -8.21 6.28 17.23
CA VAL A 324 -7.99 7.49 18.01
C VAL A 324 -8.97 8.59 17.60
N THR A 325 -9.62 9.19 18.59
CA THR A 325 -10.61 10.26 18.43
C THR A 325 -10.11 11.61 18.92
N ASP A 326 -9.07 11.63 19.75
CA ASP A 326 -8.50 12.85 20.34
C ASP A 326 -7.02 12.64 20.65
N VAL A 327 -6.23 13.69 20.51
CA VAL A 327 -4.81 13.74 20.88
C VAL A 327 -4.63 14.89 21.86
N ARG A 328 -3.91 14.65 22.96
CA ARG A 328 -3.70 15.64 24.02
C ARG A 328 -2.23 15.85 24.33
N ILE A 329 -1.86 17.12 24.52
CA ILE A 329 -0.52 17.54 24.90
C ILE A 329 -0.62 18.28 26.23
N GLY A 330 0.00 17.74 27.28
CA GLY A 330 -0.17 18.29 28.64
C GLY A 330 -1.62 18.34 29.13
N GLY A 331 -2.49 17.49 28.57
CA GLY A 331 -3.93 17.46 28.87
C GLY A 331 -4.82 18.29 27.94
N GLU A 332 -4.25 19.18 27.13
CA GLU A 332 -4.99 20.02 26.17
C GLU A 332 -5.18 19.30 24.83
N SER A 333 -6.41 19.29 24.30
CA SER A 333 -6.69 18.70 22.99
C SER A 333 -6.06 19.49 21.86
N VAL A 334 -5.43 18.80 20.93
CA VAL A 334 -4.77 19.40 19.77
C VAL A 334 -5.35 18.89 18.46
N ARG A 335 -5.15 19.67 17.39
CA ARG A 335 -5.46 19.21 16.04
C ARG A 335 -4.54 18.06 15.67
N PHE A 336 -5.10 17.05 15.01
CA PHE A 336 -4.34 15.90 14.54
C PHE A 336 -4.98 15.32 13.28
N GLY A 337 -4.22 14.49 12.56
CA GLY A 337 -4.72 13.63 11.51
C GLY A 337 -4.05 12.26 11.58
N LYS A 338 -4.68 11.27 10.96
CA LYS A 338 -4.23 9.88 10.96
C LYS A 338 -3.58 9.59 9.62
N ILE A 339 -2.39 9.00 9.64
CA ILE A 339 -1.71 8.54 8.42
C ILE A 339 -2.12 7.09 8.15
N ASP A 340 -1.95 6.24 9.17
CA ASP A 340 -2.24 4.81 9.17
C ASP A 340 -2.48 4.34 10.63
N SER A 341 -2.51 3.02 10.90
CA SER A 341 -2.58 2.46 12.26
C SER A 341 -1.44 2.84 13.16
N LEU A 342 -0.30 3.16 12.56
CA LEU A 342 0.95 3.23 13.27
C LEU A 342 1.34 4.66 13.54
N THR A 343 0.84 5.61 12.75
CA THR A 343 1.25 7.00 12.87
C THR A 343 0.07 7.96 12.80
N ILE A 344 0.04 8.84 13.80
CA ILE A 344 -0.75 10.07 13.82
C ILE A 344 0.21 11.24 13.66
N PHE A 345 -0.22 12.30 12.97
CA PHE A 345 0.43 13.60 13.06
C PHE A 345 -0.43 14.52 13.91
N ALA A 346 0.19 15.26 14.81
CA ALA A 346 -0.46 16.21 15.70
C ALA A 346 0.24 17.57 15.60
N TYR A 347 -0.48 18.62 15.97
CA TYR A 347 -0.06 19.99 15.80
C TYR A 347 0.01 20.72 17.14
N VAL A 348 1.07 21.50 17.35
CA VAL A 348 1.22 22.42 18.48
C VAL A 348 1.42 23.83 17.96
N SER A 349 0.97 24.83 18.69
CA SER A 349 1.13 26.24 18.35
C SER A 349 1.80 26.99 19.51
N ASN A 350 2.14 28.25 19.28
CA ASN A 350 2.77 29.12 20.28
C ASN A 350 1.86 29.46 21.48
N SER A 351 0.64 28.89 21.56
CA SER A 351 -0.17 28.95 22.77
C SER A 351 0.33 28.02 23.88
N PHE A 352 1.21 27.06 23.54
CA PHE A 352 1.88 26.23 24.53
C PHE A 352 3.14 26.92 25.03
N GLU A 353 3.33 26.95 26.35
CA GLU A 353 4.56 27.44 26.96
C GLU A 353 5.74 26.48 26.65
N PRO A 354 6.99 26.98 26.60
CA PRO A 354 8.15 26.11 26.50
C PRO A 354 8.21 25.14 27.70
N GLY A 355 8.43 23.85 27.43
CA GLY A 355 8.36 22.83 28.47
C GLY A 355 8.42 21.39 27.96
N VAL A 356 8.40 20.45 28.89
CA VAL A 356 8.33 19.01 28.61
C VAL A 356 6.91 18.54 28.89
N TYR A 357 6.32 17.82 27.93
CA TYR A 357 4.92 17.46 27.90
C TYR A 357 4.72 15.96 27.75
N ASP A 358 3.73 15.45 28.46
CA ASP A 358 3.13 14.15 28.20
C ASP A 358 2.27 14.23 26.92
N VAL A 359 2.25 13.13 26.17
CA VAL A 359 1.46 12.99 24.95
C VAL A 359 0.50 11.83 25.12
N SER A 360 -0.79 12.12 25.03
CA SER A 360 -1.85 11.11 25.18
C SER A 360 -2.68 10.97 23.91
N VAL A 361 -3.11 9.75 23.61
CA VAL A 361 -4.12 9.45 22.60
C VAL A 361 -5.36 8.85 23.25
N VAL A 362 -6.54 9.25 22.80
CA VAL A 362 -7.82 8.78 23.32
C VAL A 362 -8.56 8.05 22.21
N SER A 363 -9.09 6.86 22.52
CA SER A 363 -9.99 6.10 21.65
C SER A 363 -11.20 5.59 22.44
N PRO A 364 -12.23 5.04 21.76
CA PRO A 364 -13.33 4.35 22.44
C PRO A 364 -12.90 3.17 23.31
N TYR A 365 -11.68 2.66 23.13
CA TYR A 365 -11.16 1.48 23.82
C TYR A 365 -10.24 1.83 24.99
N GLY A 366 -9.81 3.09 25.12
CA GLY A 366 -8.96 3.51 26.23
C GLY A 366 -8.22 4.82 25.97
N THR A 367 -7.38 5.21 26.91
CA THR A 367 -6.41 6.31 26.75
C THR A 367 -5.02 5.78 27.04
N GLU A 368 -4.09 6.06 26.13
CA GLU A 368 -2.69 5.68 26.26
C GLU A 368 -1.84 6.95 26.31
N THR A 369 -0.78 6.95 27.13
CA THR A 369 0.06 8.14 27.37
C THR A 369 1.54 7.80 27.33
N LEU A 370 2.31 8.58 26.59
CA LEU A 370 3.76 8.64 26.70
C LEU A 370 4.14 9.81 27.61
N PHE A 371 4.84 9.50 28.70
CA PHE A 371 5.30 10.50 29.66
C PHE A 371 6.56 11.20 29.16
N GLU A 372 6.64 12.51 29.37
CA GLU A 372 7.79 13.36 29.00
C GLU A 372 8.25 13.18 27.53
N ALA A 373 7.28 13.00 26.64
CA ALA A 373 7.52 12.52 25.28
C ALA A 373 7.82 13.65 24.29
N LEU A 374 7.41 14.89 24.59
CA LEU A 374 7.57 16.04 23.72
C LEU A 374 8.19 17.22 24.48
N THR A 375 9.21 17.85 23.90
CA THR A 375 9.82 19.08 24.42
C THR A 375 9.51 20.22 23.46
N LEU A 376 8.86 21.27 23.96
CA LEU A 376 8.54 22.49 23.24
C LEU A 376 9.55 23.59 23.63
N GLN A 377 10.09 24.29 22.63
CA GLN A 377 11.06 25.39 22.81
C GLN A 377 10.63 26.66 22.10
#